data_AF-A0A933VMQ6-F1
#
_entry.id   AF-A0A933VMQ6-F1
#
_cell.length_a   1.000
_cell.length_b   1.000
_cell.length_c   1.000
_cell.angle_alpha   90.00
_cell.angle_beta   90.00
_cell.angle_gamma   90.00
#
_symmetry.space_group_name_H-M   'P 1'
#
loop_
_entity.id
_entity.type
_entity.pdbx_description
1 polymer ?
#
loop_
_entity_poly.entity_id
_entity_poly.type
_entity_poly.pdbx_seq_one_letter_code
_entity_poly.pdbx_strand_id
1 'polypeptide(L)'
;MLLSPRLLAAVAALAVLPASASAAETITVDSTADLVDVAPADGACQAANGKCTLRAALQTANMDPGDDRDTIVLPEGTFKLAPAVPDDGDDFHDTDKAAAGDWDVTEDVVLEGAGPGRTILDGQRLPKDPVLEVSRVGTTVADPYPAAVEISGLTIQGGADGGLENVDGLVLRHAVLRDNVGQSALYSEAEHDVVVEDVEVTDNGRLDSAAEPNIASDGAGVEHSGSGCMTLRRVLVARNKGETGGGVAFWNGPADVIDSSILDNVARDDRLPGNSEEAGGIVQGNGGGAAGRVRISGSTIAGNSADGDGGGILVWSWSELEMENSTISGNTSDDRTGALGVAGGNAKARLRNVTVAGNTSKSAQVEWYANGRQPGDEIVLQASIVSGSGPACAAGLTSLGANVVSGTACGFAGPLDVQDADALLGPLGDHGGPTPTRVPAAASPAVDLGAPCLPVDQRGVARPVAGACDAGAVEVGRTTGGGGEQPGGEQPGGEQPPPTTPATPVTPATAPVTAAGPPAAALPAFAQVVQLPSARRCVSRRSFRIRLRIPRGVAVSSATVLVDGRRVKVVKGRRLTAPVDLRGLPKGRFTVKITLATADGRTIAGSRTYRTCAKKVKARRRTGP
;
A
#
# COMPACT_ATOMS: atom_id res chain seq x y z
N MET A 1 -90.24 1.18 25.25
CA MET A 1 -89.66 2.52 25.48
C MET A 1 -88.17 2.32 25.78
N LEU A 2 -87.32 2.52 24.78
CA LEU A 2 -85.89 2.25 24.82
C LEU A 2 -85.11 3.46 25.36
N LEU A 3 -84.21 3.18 26.30
CA LEU A 3 -83.32 4.12 26.98
C LEU A 3 -82.12 4.51 26.10
N SER A 4 -81.67 5.77 26.21
CA SER A 4 -80.30 6.25 25.92
C SER A 4 -79.39 6.03 27.15
N PRO A 5 -78.10 6.47 27.22
CA PRO A 5 -77.07 6.78 26.20
C PRO A 5 -75.68 6.13 26.52
N ARG A 6 -74.66 6.48 25.71
CA ARG A 6 -73.19 6.36 25.92
C ARG A 6 -72.51 5.06 25.41
N LEU A 7 -71.94 5.15 24.21
CA LEU A 7 -70.86 4.27 23.75
C LEU A 7 -69.54 5.07 23.78
N LEU A 8 -68.61 4.66 24.65
CA LEU A 8 -67.21 5.08 24.64
C LEU A 8 -66.53 4.34 23.48
N ALA A 9 -65.91 5.05 22.55
CA ALA A 9 -64.98 4.47 21.59
C ALA A 9 -63.62 4.28 22.29
N ALA A 10 -63.24 3.03 22.56
CA ALA A 10 -61.89 2.70 22.99
C ALA A 10 -61.00 2.54 21.74
N VAL A 11 -60.18 3.54 21.44
CA VAL A 11 -59.07 3.41 20.49
C VAL A 11 -57.93 2.74 21.26
N ALA A 12 -57.65 1.48 20.96
CA ALA A 12 -56.43 0.82 21.43
C ALA A 12 -55.25 1.39 20.65
N ALA A 13 -54.51 2.31 21.26
CA ALA A 13 -53.18 2.68 20.78
C ALA A 13 -52.27 1.46 20.99
N LEU A 14 -51.96 0.75 19.90
CA LEU A 14 -50.88 -0.23 19.89
C LEU A 14 -49.59 0.56 20.07
N ALA A 15 -49.05 0.57 21.29
CA ALA A 15 -47.74 1.14 21.54
C ALA A 15 -46.72 0.26 20.79
N VAL A 16 -46.17 0.76 19.69
CA VAL A 16 -44.93 0.23 19.12
C VAL A 16 -43.86 0.49 20.18
N LEU A 17 -43.52 -0.55 20.94
CA LEU A 17 -42.34 -0.51 21.80
C LEU A 17 -41.13 -0.37 20.86
N PRO A 18 -40.20 0.57 21.09
CA PRO A 18 -38.95 0.56 20.36
C PRO A 18 -38.28 -0.80 20.58
N ALA A 19 -37.81 -1.43 19.49
CA ALA A 19 -36.91 -2.56 19.59
C ALA A 19 -35.77 -2.15 20.53
N SER A 20 -35.53 -2.97 21.56
CA SER A 20 -34.41 -2.71 22.45
C SER A 20 -33.16 -3.00 21.64
N ALA A 21 -32.30 -2.01 21.42
CA ALA A 21 -30.98 -2.25 20.84
C ALA A 21 -30.26 -3.30 21.70
N SER A 22 -29.76 -4.37 21.07
CA SER A 22 -28.83 -5.30 21.71
C SER A 22 -27.54 -4.54 22.06
N ALA A 23 -26.71 -5.11 22.92
CA ALA A 23 -25.51 -4.44 23.41
C ALA A 23 -24.25 -5.16 22.91
N ALA A 24 -23.41 -4.43 22.18
CA ALA A 24 -22.24 -4.95 21.49
C ALA A 24 -21.44 -5.95 22.35
N GLU A 25 -21.33 -7.18 21.87
CA GLU A 25 -20.70 -8.29 22.54
C GLU A 25 -19.23 -8.45 22.12
N THR A 26 -18.44 -9.09 22.98
CA THR A 26 -17.09 -9.53 22.64
C THR A 26 -17.02 -11.05 22.63
N ILE A 27 -17.00 -11.63 21.43
CA ILE A 27 -16.89 -13.07 21.21
C ILE A 27 -15.41 -13.43 21.16
N THR A 28 -14.93 -14.21 22.14
CA THR A 28 -13.53 -14.64 22.19
C THR A 28 -13.38 -16.05 21.64
N VAL A 29 -12.74 -16.18 20.49
CA VAL A 29 -12.41 -17.48 19.89
C VAL A 29 -11.35 -18.18 20.73
N ASP A 30 -11.56 -19.45 21.06
CA ASP A 30 -10.65 -20.23 21.91
C ASP A 30 -10.18 -21.55 21.25
N SER A 31 -10.50 -21.74 19.97
CA SER A 31 -10.09 -22.88 19.15
C SER A 31 -9.78 -22.46 17.72
N THR A 32 -8.69 -22.99 17.16
CA THR A 32 -8.35 -22.88 15.72
C THR A 32 -8.98 -23.96 14.87
N ALA A 33 -9.68 -24.92 15.48
CA ALA A 33 -10.51 -25.86 14.73
C ALA A 33 -11.60 -25.09 14.00
N ASP A 34 -11.99 -25.61 12.84
CA ASP A 34 -13.09 -25.06 12.08
C ASP A 34 -14.30 -26.00 12.19
N LEU A 35 -15.32 -25.54 12.91
CA LEU A 35 -16.56 -26.25 13.20
C LEU A 35 -17.67 -25.22 13.32
N VAL A 36 -18.86 -25.55 12.81
CA VAL A 36 -20.07 -24.72 12.97
C VAL A 36 -20.51 -24.63 14.43
N ASP A 37 -21.26 -23.58 14.73
CA ASP A 37 -22.00 -23.44 15.98
C ASP A 37 -23.09 -24.53 16.09
N VAL A 38 -23.29 -25.08 17.29
CA VAL A 38 -24.32 -26.12 17.53
C VAL A 38 -25.73 -25.54 17.63
N ALA A 39 -25.87 -24.26 17.95
CA ALA A 39 -27.12 -23.54 18.10
C ALA A 39 -26.93 -22.01 17.81
N PRO A 40 -26.66 -21.60 16.56
CA PRO A 40 -26.30 -20.22 16.20
C PRO A 40 -27.20 -19.10 16.78
N ALA A 41 -28.50 -19.37 16.94
CA ALA A 41 -29.50 -18.39 17.41
C ALA A 41 -29.64 -18.29 18.95
N ASP A 42 -28.82 -19.00 19.73
CA ASP A 42 -28.87 -18.93 21.20
C ASP A 42 -27.96 -17.85 21.81
N GLY A 43 -27.21 -17.12 20.96
CA GLY A 43 -26.28 -16.06 21.34
C GLY A 43 -24.97 -16.55 21.96
N ALA A 44 -24.70 -17.85 21.98
CA ALA A 44 -23.48 -18.41 22.54
C ALA A 44 -22.59 -19.03 21.45
N CYS A 45 -21.36 -18.53 21.32
CA CYS A 45 -20.38 -19.17 20.43
C CYS A 45 -19.94 -20.54 20.98
N GLN A 46 -20.53 -21.62 20.48
CA GLN A 46 -20.27 -22.97 20.93
C GLN A 46 -20.35 -24.00 19.79
N ALA A 47 -19.19 -24.53 19.40
CA ALA A 47 -19.12 -25.66 18.48
C ALA A 47 -19.23 -27.02 19.18
N ALA A 48 -19.39 -28.10 18.39
CA ALA A 48 -19.60 -29.47 18.88
C ALA A 48 -18.47 -30.03 19.77
N ASN A 49 -17.27 -29.43 19.72
CA ASN A 49 -16.14 -29.75 20.60
C ASN A 49 -16.17 -29.00 21.94
N GLY A 50 -17.21 -28.20 22.21
CA GLY A 50 -17.36 -27.37 23.40
C GLY A 50 -16.44 -26.14 23.40
N LYS A 51 -16.03 -25.68 22.23
CA LYS A 51 -15.14 -24.52 22.03
C LYS A 51 -15.78 -23.49 21.11
N CYS A 52 -15.33 -22.24 21.22
CA CYS A 52 -15.67 -21.19 20.27
C CYS A 52 -14.65 -21.19 19.14
N THR A 53 -15.08 -21.59 17.94
CA THR A 53 -14.30 -21.53 16.70
C THR A 53 -14.56 -20.20 15.98
N LEU A 54 -13.74 -19.83 14.99
CA LEU A 54 -14.03 -18.63 14.18
C LEU A 54 -15.37 -18.76 13.45
N ARG A 55 -15.65 -19.91 12.84
CA ARG A 55 -16.92 -20.14 12.13
C ARG A 55 -18.12 -20.03 13.07
N ALA A 56 -18.05 -20.64 14.26
CA ALA A 56 -19.12 -20.51 15.24
C ALA A 56 -19.30 -19.04 15.68
N ALA A 57 -18.20 -18.30 15.90
CA ALA A 57 -18.27 -16.89 16.28
C ALA A 57 -18.92 -16.00 15.22
N LEU A 58 -18.60 -16.22 13.94
CA LEU A 58 -19.24 -15.53 12.82
C LEU A 58 -20.73 -15.88 12.73
N GLN A 59 -21.09 -17.15 12.87
CA GLN A 59 -22.49 -17.57 12.88
C GLN A 59 -23.28 -16.99 14.05
N THR A 60 -22.68 -16.85 15.23
CA THR A 60 -23.31 -16.18 16.37
C THR A 60 -23.54 -14.69 16.05
N ALA A 61 -22.52 -13.98 15.55
CA ALA A 61 -22.62 -12.56 15.24
C ALA A 61 -23.64 -12.26 14.13
N ASN A 62 -23.65 -13.07 13.06
CA ASN A 62 -24.62 -12.93 11.96
C ASN A 62 -26.07 -13.21 12.38
N MET A 63 -26.30 -13.83 13.55
CA MET A 63 -27.64 -14.17 14.08
C MET A 63 -28.15 -13.18 15.13
N ASP A 64 -27.39 -12.14 15.46
CA ASP A 64 -27.84 -11.00 16.28
C ASP A 64 -28.08 -9.77 15.40
N PRO A 65 -29.24 -9.67 14.70
CA PRO A 65 -29.57 -8.50 13.90
C PRO A 65 -29.92 -7.33 14.82
N GLY A 66 -28.88 -6.65 15.31
CA GLY A 66 -28.92 -5.45 16.13
C GLY A 66 -27.90 -4.42 15.65
N ASP A 67 -28.18 -3.12 15.86
CA ASP A 67 -27.28 -1.99 15.55
C ASP A 67 -25.98 -1.98 16.41
N ASP A 68 -25.64 -3.10 17.04
CA ASP A 68 -24.56 -3.23 17.99
C ASP A 68 -23.39 -4.01 17.41
N ARG A 69 -22.45 -3.24 16.88
CA ARG A 69 -21.21 -3.73 16.28
C ARG A 69 -20.41 -4.64 17.21
N ASP A 70 -20.53 -5.96 17.01
CA ASP A 70 -19.86 -6.99 17.78
C ASP A 70 -18.35 -7.02 17.56
N THR A 71 -17.60 -7.55 18.53
CA THR A 71 -16.14 -7.75 18.41
C THR A 71 -15.78 -9.22 18.53
N ILE A 72 -15.31 -9.82 17.44
CA ILE A 72 -14.73 -11.16 17.40
C ILE A 72 -13.21 -11.05 17.59
N VAL A 73 -12.70 -11.61 18.70
CA VAL A 73 -11.28 -11.58 19.04
C VAL A 73 -10.64 -12.94 18.73
N LEU A 74 -9.65 -12.93 17.84
CA LEU A 74 -8.93 -14.12 17.42
C LEU A 74 -7.58 -14.27 18.16
N PRO A 75 -7.32 -15.43 18.77
CA PRO A 75 -6.02 -15.72 19.37
C PRO A 75 -4.94 -15.92 18.30
N GLU A 76 -3.70 -16.08 18.76
CA GLU A 76 -2.63 -16.53 17.86
C GLU A 76 -2.90 -17.97 17.40
N GLY A 77 -2.72 -18.22 16.11
CA GLY A 77 -3.04 -19.51 15.50
C GLY A 77 -3.20 -19.40 13.98
N THR A 78 -3.21 -20.56 13.34
CA THR A 78 -3.61 -20.70 11.94
C THR A 78 -4.99 -21.35 11.92
N PHE A 79 -5.98 -20.60 11.46
CA PHE A 79 -7.36 -21.00 11.27
C PHE A 79 -7.47 -21.54 9.85
N LYS A 80 -7.42 -22.87 9.76
CA LYS A 80 -7.52 -23.59 8.50
C LYS A 80 -8.98 -23.79 8.17
N LEU A 81 -9.45 -23.11 7.14
CA LEU A 81 -10.86 -23.15 6.77
C LEU A 81 -11.18 -24.52 6.16
N ALA A 82 -12.22 -25.19 6.64
CA ALA A 82 -12.78 -26.37 6.02
C ALA A 82 -13.83 -25.95 4.96
N PRO A 83 -14.17 -26.83 4.01
CA PRO A 83 -15.23 -26.57 3.04
C PRO A 83 -16.51 -26.15 3.77
N ALA A 84 -17.18 -25.11 3.27
CA ALA A 84 -18.55 -24.80 3.66
C ALA A 84 -19.47 -25.99 3.33
N VAL A 85 -20.70 -25.98 3.85
CA VAL A 85 -21.74 -26.95 3.47
C VAL A 85 -21.86 -26.97 1.94
N PRO A 86 -22.10 -28.13 1.28
CA PRO A 86 -22.05 -28.22 -0.17
C PRO A 86 -22.95 -27.18 -0.85
N ASP A 87 -22.29 -26.28 -1.56
CA ASP A 87 -22.86 -25.36 -2.55
C ASP A 87 -23.81 -26.10 -3.50
N ASP A 88 -25.05 -25.60 -3.63
CA ASP A 88 -26.08 -26.09 -4.54
C ASP A 88 -25.95 -25.53 -5.97
N GLY A 89 -24.95 -24.70 -6.22
CA GLY A 89 -24.49 -24.32 -7.55
C GLY A 89 -25.20 -23.11 -8.16
N ASP A 90 -25.80 -22.27 -7.34
CA ASP A 90 -26.09 -20.87 -7.68
C ASP A 90 -24.87 -19.97 -7.43
N ASP A 91 -25.00 -18.70 -7.78
CA ASP A 91 -23.95 -17.80 -8.25
C ASP A 91 -23.10 -17.11 -7.17
N PHE A 92 -22.06 -16.40 -7.63
CA PHE A 92 -21.29 -15.39 -6.89
C PHE A 92 -22.24 -14.51 -6.05
N HIS A 93 -21.96 -14.34 -4.75
CA HIS A 93 -22.72 -13.56 -3.75
C HIS A 93 -23.90 -14.25 -3.06
N ASP A 94 -23.75 -15.50 -2.61
CA ASP A 94 -24.82 -16.17 -1.87
C ASP A 94 -24.78 -15.92 -0.35
N THR A 95 -25.33 -14.76 0.03
CA THR A 95 -25.55 -14.40 1.45
C THR A 95 -26.49 -15.33 2.24
N ASP A 96 -27.18 -16.28 1.60
CA ASP A 96 -28.18 -17.13 2.27
C ASP A 96 -27.56 -18.33 3.03
N LYS A 97 -26.28 -18.60 2.78
CA LYS A 97 -25.51 -19.72 3.36
C LYS A 97 -24.70 -19.35 4.61
N ALA A 98 -24.68 -18.07 5.04
CA ALA A 98 -24.15 -17.64 6.34
C ALA A 98 -24.74 -18.44 7.52
N ALA A 99 -26.05 -18.72 7.45
CA ALA A 99 -26.76 -19.56 8.40
C ALA A 99 -26.41 -21.05 8.28
N ALA A 100 -26.08 -21.51 7.07
CA ALA A 100 -25.61 -22.86 6.77
C ALA A 100 -24.13 -23.07 7.16
N GLY A 101 -23.39 -21.99 7.39
CA GLY A 101 -22.03 -22.00 7.92
C GLY A 101 -20.97 -21.98 6.84
N ASP A 102 -21.09 -21.12 5.84
CA ASP A 102 -19.95 -20.60 5.08
C ASP A 102 -19.18 -19.55 5.92
N TRP A 103 -18.41 -18.67 5.28
CA TRP A 103 -17.51 -17.73 5.95
C TRP A 103 -17.98 -16.28 5.88
N ASP A 104 -19.27 -16.06 5.63
CA ASP A 104 -19.77 -14.73 5.33
C ASP A 104 -19.89 -13.85 6.56
N VAL A 105 -19.65 -12.56 6.38
CA VAL A 105 -19.94 -11.50 7.36
C VAL A 105 -21.13 -10.73 6.84
N THR A 106 -22.28 -10.93 7.46
CA THR A 106 -23.55 -10.31 7.04
C THR A 106 -24.02 -9.19 7.97
N GLU A 107 -23.29 -8.94 9.07
CA GLU A 107 -23.61 -7.95 10.10
C GLU A 107 -22.40 -7.04 10.42
N ASP A 108 -22.64 -6.00 11.21
CA ASP A 108 -21.61 -5.06 11.66
C ASP A 108 -20.66 -5.74 12.67
N VAL A 109 -19.44 -6.10 12.24
CA VAL A 109 -18.46 -6.76 13.11
C VAL A 109 -17.08 -6.11 13.12
N VAL A 110 -16.39 -6.25 14.24
CA VAL A 110 -14.94 -6.04 14.37
C VAL A 110 -14.26 -7.39 14.50
N LEU A 111 -13.45 -7.76 13.51
CA LEU A 111 -12.60 -8.94 13.55
C LEU A 111 -11.16 -8.55 13.92
N GLU A 112 -10.75 -8.81 15.16
CA GLU A 112 -9.42 -8.45 15.68
C GLU A 112 -8.52 -9.68 15.85
N GLY A 113 -7.46 -9.75 15.04
CA GLY A 113 -6.38 -10.72 15.19
C GLY A 113 -5.26 -10.27 16.14
N ALA A 114 -4.48 -11.22 16.63
CA ALA A 114 -3.36 -10.98 17.54
C ALA A 114 -2.12 -10.34 16.88
N GLY A 115 -2.19 -10.02 15.58
CA GLY A 115 -1.17 -9.46 14.70
C GLY A 115 -0.99 -10.31 13.43
N PRO A 116 -0.63 -9.72 12.27
CA PRO A 116 -0.56 -10.42 11.00
C PRO A 116 0.44 -11.59 11.00
N GLY A 117 1.53 -11.50 11.76
CA GLY A 117 2.47 -12.63 11.93
C GLY A 117 2.04 -13.69 12.97
N ARG A 118 0.81 -13.63 13.50
CA ARG A 118 0.34 -14.44 14.64
C ARG A 118 -1.03 -15.05 14.43
N THR A 119 -1.93 -14.35 13.75
CA THR A 119 -3.27 -14.84 13.42
C THR A 119 -3.38 -14.93 11.91
N ILE A 120 -3.59 -16.14 11.41
CA ILE A 120 -3.62 -16.45 9.97
C ILE A 120 -4.94 -17.15 9.66
N LEU A 121 -5.74 -16.56 8.78
CA LEU A 121 -6.88 -17.20 8.13
C LEU A 121 -6.37 -17.82 6.84
N ASP A 122 -6.48 -19.14 6.72
CA ASP A 122 -5.94 -19.90 5.61
C ASP A 122 -7.07 -20.65 4.90
N GLY A 123 -7.46 -20.15 3.73
CA GLY A 123 -8.48 -20.74 2.86
C GLY A 123 -8.08 -22.08 2.25
N GLN A 124 -6.84 -22.54 2.45
CA GLN A 124 -6.34 -23.85 2.01
C GLN A 124 -6.51 -24.19 0.52
N ARG A 125 -6.72 -23.18 -0.32
CA ARG A 125 -7.08 -23.30 -1.75
C ARG A 125 -8.35 -24.12 -1.95
N LEU A 126 -9.31 -24.00 -1.04
CA LEU A 126 -10.62 -24.61 -1.22
C LEU A 126 -11.27 -24.04 -2.50
N PRO A 127 -11.84 -24.88 -3.38
CA PRO A 127 -12.42 -24.40 -4.63
C PRO A 127 -13.55 -23.41 -4.39
N LYS A 128 -13.62 -22.38 -5.24
CA LYS A 128 -14.78 -21.49 -5.47
C LYS A 128 -15.16 -20.47 -4.38
N ASP A 129 -14.41 -20.35 -3.30
CA ASP A 129 -14.69 -19.32 -2.30
C ASP A 129 -13.49 -18.36 -2.10
N PRO A 130 -13.73 -17.06 -1.86
CA PRO A 130 -12.75 -16.22 -1.17
C PRO A 130 -12.50 -16.74 0.26
N VAL A 131 -11.46 -16.27 0.93
CA VAL A 131 -11.23 -16.67 2.34
C VAL A 131 -12.30 -16.07 3.26
N LEU A 132 -12.81 -14.89 2.92
CA LEU A 132 -13.80 -14.15 3.67
C LEU A 132 -14.61 -13.29 2.69
N GLU A 133 -15.93 -13.28 2.85
CA GLU A 133 -16.85 -12.39 2.13
C GLU A 133 -17.54 -11.45 3.12
N VAL A 134 -17.66 -10.18 2.73
CA VAL A 134 -18.39 -9.15 3.48
C VAL A 134 -19.57 -8.70 2.64
N SER A 135 -20.77 -9.06 3.08
CA SER A 135 -22.02 -8.82 2.35
C SER A 135 -23.19 -8.57 3.31
N ARG A 136 -23.36 -7.31 3.74
CA ARG A 136 -24.51 -6.94 4.58
C ARG A 136 -25.79 -6.91 3.75
N VAL A 137 -26.82 -7.60 4.23
CA VAL A 137 -28.14 -7.63 3.59
C VAL A 137 -29.02 -6.53 4.20
N GLY A 138 -29.48 -5.58 3.39
CA GLY A 138 -30.62 -4.71 3.74
C GLY A 138 -30.32 -3.29 4.21
N THR A 139 -29.08 -2.80 4.12
CA THR A 139 -28.78 -1.41 4.47
C THR A 139 -29.27 -0.44 3.39
N THR A 140 -30.35 0.29 3.66
CA THR A 140 -30.70 1.45 2.84
C THR A 140 -29.63 2.53 3.00
N VAL A 141 -29.40 3.33 1.95
CA VAL A 141 -28.49 4.50 1.86
C VAL A 141 -28.63 5.55 3.01
N ALA A 142 -29.55 5.35 3.94
CA ALA A 142 -29.77 6.15 5.13
C ALA A 142 -29.09 5.58 6.41
N ASP A 143 -28.33 4.49 6.30
CA ASP A 143 -27.56 3.92 7.43
C ASP A 143 -26.51 4.93 7.93
N PRO A 144 -26.56 5.36 9.20
CA PRO A 144 -25.62 6.33 9.76
C PRO A 144 -24.18 5.81 9.93
N TYR A 145 -23.88 4.54 9.68
CA TYR A 145 -22.54 3.97 9.82
C TYR A 145 -21.86 3.67 8.47
N PRO A 146 -20.98 4.56 7.98
CA PRO A 146 -20.42 4.46 6.62
C PRO A 146 -19.32 3.41 6.43
N ALA A 147 -18.89 2.72 7.50
CA ALA A 147 -18.04 1.53 7.39
C ALA A 147 -18.25 0.65 8.64
N ALA A 148 -18.92 -0.47 8.44
CA ALA A 148 -19.52 -1.26 9.51
C ALA A 148 -18.65 -2.44 9.92
N VAL A 149 -17.99 -3.06 8.94
CA VAL A 149 -17.03 -4.15 9.16
C VAL A 149 -15.62 -3.60 9.30
N GLU A 150 -14.92 -3.97 10.38
CA GLU A 150 -13.48 -3.73 10.52
C GLU A 150 -12.71 -5.02 10.71
N ILE A 151 -11.72 -5.22 9.87
CA ILE A 151 -10.82 -6.36 9.94
C ILE A 151 -9.43 -5.84 10.27
N SER A 152 -8.81 -6.36 11.32
CA SER A 152 -7.48 -5.91 11.69
C SER A 152 -6.59 -6.97 12.32
N GLY A 153 -5.27 -6.78 12.16
CA GLY A 153 -4.28 -7.56 12.89
C GLY A 153 -4.20 -9.03 12.51
N LEU A 154 -4.48 -9.40 11.26
CA LEU A 154 -4.43 -10.78 10.78
C LEU A 154 -3.85 -10.90 9.38
N THR A 155 -3.52 -12.13 8.98
CA THR A 155 -3.19 -12.48 7.59
C THR A 155 -4.34 -13.26 6.97
N ILE A 156 -4.70 -12.91 5.74
CA ILE A 156 -5.64 -13.65 4.89
C ILE A 156 -4.82 -14.27 3.75
N GLN A 157 -4.87 -15.60 3.63
CA GLN A 157 -4.11 -16.33 2.63
C GLN A 157 -4.82 -17.55 2.08
N GLY A 158 -4.32 -18.04 0.94
CA GLY A 158 -4.71 -19.34 0.42
C GLY A 158 -6.14 -19.38 -0.12
N GLY A 159 -6.77 -18.25 -0.42
CA GLY A 159 -8.05 -18.27 -1.15
C GLY A 159 -7.88 -18.72 -2.60
N ALA A 160 -8.88 -19.40 -3.14
CA ALA A 160 -8.87 -19.88 -4.53
C ALA A 160 -9.57 -18.91 -5.49
N ASP A 161 -10.54 -18.14 -5.00
CA ASP A 161 -11.19 -17.07 -5.78
C ASP A 161 -10.82 -15.65 -5.34
N GLY A 162 -10.14 -15.52 -4.20
CA GLY A 162 -9.65 -14.24 -3.72
C GLY A 162 -9.28 -14.32 -2.26
N GLY A 163 -8.68 -13.25 -1.73
CA GLY A 163 -8.44 -13.18 -0.29
C GLY A 163 -9.69 -12.73 0.45
N LEU A 164 -10.13 -11.51 0.15
CA LEU A 164 -11.25 -10.85 0.79
C LEU A 164 -12.15 -10.26 -0.29
N GLU A 165 -13.42 -10.62 -0.25
CA GLU A 165 -14.46 -10.07 -1.11
C GLU A 165 -15.37 -9.16 -0.29
N ASN A 166 -15.73 -8.00 -0.86
CA ASN A 166 -16.42 -6.96 -0.13
C ASN A 166 -17.43 -6.17 -0.98
N VAL A 167 -18.71 -6.31 -0.69
CA VAL A 167 -19.79 -5.58 -1.37
C VAL A 167 -20.32 -4.39 -0.55
N ASP A 168 -19.72 -4.08 0.61
CA ASP A 168 -20.17 -3.00 1.50
C ASP A 168 -19.01 -2.18 2.12
N GLY A 169 -19.27 -1.27 3.06
CA GLY A 169 -18.28 -0.42 3.70
C GLY A 169 -17.33 -1.22 4.60
N LEU A 170 -16.04 -1.16 4.31
CA LEU A 170 -15.00 -1.95 4.96
C LEU A 170 -13.85 -1.09 5.49
N VAL A 171 -13.37 -1.40 6.68
CA VAL A 171 -12.09 -0.90 7.21
C VAL A 171 -11.10 -2.05 7.40
N LEU A 172 -10.05 -2.11 6.58
CA LEU A 172 -8.98 -3.09 6.69
C LEU A 172 -7.69 -2.44 7.22
N ARG A 173 -7.20 -2.91 8.38
CA ARG A 173 -6.06 -2.27 9.08
C ARG A 173 -5.01 -3.25 9.57
N HIS A 174 -3.73 -2.90 9.43
CA HIS A 174 -2.62 -3.70 10.00
C HIS A 174 -2.70 -5.19 9.62
N ALA A 175 -3.13 -5.47 8.39
CA ALA A 175 -3.38 -6.80 7.88
C ALA A 175 -2.41 -7.14 6.75
N VAL A 176 -2.35 -8.42 6.40
CA VAL A 176 -1.59 -8.90 5.23
C VAL A 176 -2.47 -9.80 4.39
N LEU A 177 -2.64 -9.48 3.10
CA LEU A 177 -3.31 -10.32 2.12
C LEU A 177 -2.25 -10.90 1.21
N ARG A 178 -2.01 -12.20 1.30
CA ARG A 178 -0.92 -12.85 0.55
C ARG A 178 -1.26 -14.25 0.08
N ASP A 179 -0.58 -14.69 -0.97
CA ASP A 179 -0.70 -16.06 -1.49
C ASP A 179 -2.17 -16.42 -1.84
N ASN A 180 -2.99 -15.43 -2.22
CA ASN A 180 -4.34 -15.63 -2.74
C ASN A 180 -4.30 -15.71 -4.27
N VAL A 181 -5.20 -16.47 -4.88
CA VAL A 181 -5.39 -16.58 -6.35
C VAL A 181 -6.88 -16.46 -6.61
N GLY A 182 -7.27 -16.44 -7.88
CA GLY A 182 -8.63 -16.08 -8.28
C GLY A 182 -8.68 -14.61 -8.68
N GLN A 183 -9.84 -13.99 -8.56
CA GLN A 183 -10.12 -12.65 -9.04
C GLN A 183 -9.15 -11.59 -8.53
N SER A 184 -9.05 -11.41 -7.21
CA SER A 184 -8.20 -10.38 -6.57
C SER A 184 -7.89 -10.76 -5.11
N ALA A 185 -6.77 -10.28 -4.55
CA ALA A 185 -6.51 -10.49 -3.13
C ALA A 185 -7.52 -9.74 -2.25
N LEU A 186 -7.85 -8.51 -2.66
CA LEU A 186 -8.98 -7.73 -2.17
C LEU A 186 -9.85 -7.35 -3.36
N TYR A 187 -11.06 -7.89 -3.42
CA TYR A 187 -12.08 -7.47 -4.37
C TYR A 187 -13.13 -6.62 -3.66
N SER A 188 -13.58 -5.52 -4.29
CA SER A 188 -14.68 -4.75 -3.73
C SER A 188 -15.63 -4.15 -4.76
N GLU A 189 -16.92 -4.32 -4.52
CA GLU A 189 -18.03 -3.67 -5.23
C GLU A 189 -18.79 -2.66 -4.36
N ALA A 190 -18.20 -2.26 -3.25
CA ALA A 190 -18.86 -1.46 -2.23
C ALA A 190 -19.47 -0.15 -2.75
N GLU A 191 -20.74 0.08 -2.43
CA GLU A 191 -21.37 1.40 -2.58
C GLU A 191 -20.95 2.38 -1.47
N HIS A 192 -20.51 1.85 -0.33
CA HIS A 192 -19.95 2.63 0.78
C HIS A 192 -18.42 2.71 0.73
N ASP A 193 -17.85 3.62 1.52
CA ASP A 193 -16.41 3.88 1.51
C ASP A 193 -15.62 2.68 2.06
N VAL A 194 -14.51 2.36 1.39
CA VAL A 194 -13.58 1.30 1.78
C VAL A 194 -12.25 1.93 2.17
N VAL A 195 -11.76 1.63 3.37
CA VAL A 195 -10.50 2.17 3.90
C VAL A 195 -9.51 1.04 4.16
N VAL A 196 -8.43 1.02 3.38
CA VAL A 196 -7.30 0.11 3.53
C VAL A 196 -6.11 0.89 4.06
N GLU A 197 -5.66 0.60 5.28
CA GLU A 197 -4.63 1.39 5.97
C GLU A 197 -3.57 0.52 6.68
N ASP A 198 -2.30 0.79 6.40
CA ASP A 198 -1.16 0.03 6.95
C ASP A 198 -1.27 -1.48 6.63
N VAL A 199 -1.63 -1.80 5.38
CA VAL A 199 -1.84 -3.17 4.88
C VAL A 199 -0.75 -3.54 3.86
N GLU A 200 -0.35 -4.80 3.86
CA GLU A 200 0.49 -5.38 2.80
C GLU A 200 -0.36 -6.34 1.94
N VAL A 201 -0.42 -6.10 0.63
CA VAL A 201 -1.08 -6.96 -0.37
C VAL A 201 0.01 -7.50 -1.28
N THR A 202 0.47 -8.72 -1.02
CA THR A 202 1.68 -9.23 -1.68
C THR A 202 1.60 -10.67 -2.13
N ASP A 203 2.28 -10.97 -3.23
CA ASP A 203 2.48 -12.35 -3.70
C ASP A 203 1.14 -13.05 -4.05
N ASN A 204 0.15 -12.30 -4.56
CA ASN A 204 -1.15 -12.80 -5.02
C ASN A 204 -1.19 -13.04 -6.54
N GLY A 205 -2.11 -13.87 -7.02
CA GLY A 205 -2.32 -14.19 -8.44
C GLY A 205 -1.33 -15.20 -9.04
N ARG A 206 -0.58 -15.93 -8.19
CA ARG A 206 0.38 -16.96 -8.64
C ARG A 206 -0.29 -18.34 -8.82
N LEU A 207 -0.52 -18.76 -10.07
CA LEU A 207 -0.68 -20.17 -10.45
C LEU A 207 0.22 -20.52 -11.65
N ASP A 208 1.44 -20.98 -11.36
CA ASP A 208 2.36 -21.51 -12.39
C ASP A 208 2.02 -22.99 -12.70
N SER A 209 0.82 -23.28 -13.21
CA SER A 209 0.52 -24.62 -13.74
C SER A 209 -0.39 -24.55 -14.96
N ALA A 210 0.11 -25.08 -16.08
CA ALA A 210 -0.53 -25.19 -17.39
C ALA A 210 -1.79 -26.10 -17.43
N ALA A 211 -2.51 -26.25 -16.32
CA ALA A 211 -3.66 -27.16 -16.19
C ALA A 211 -4.97 -26.47 -15.78
N GLU A 212 -4.92 -25.25 -15.21
CA GLU A 212 -6.12 -24.44 -14.95
C GLU A 212 -5.69 -22.97 -15.06
N PRO A 213 -6.05 -22.23 -16.12
CA PRO A 213 -5.70 -20.83 -16.20
C PRO A 213 -6.72 -20.06 -15.35
N ASN A 214 -6.44 -19.86 -14.07
CA ASN A 214 -7.11 -18.82 -13.27
C ASN A 214 -6.07 -17.74 -12.97
N ILE A 215 -5.82 -16.93 -13.99
CA ILE A 215 -5.23 -15.60 -13.84
C ILE A 215 -6.32 -14.74 -13.16
N ALA A 216 -5.93 -13.92 -12.18
CA ALA A 216 -6.77 -12.84 -11.67
C ALA A 216 -7.23 -11.95 -12.82
N SER A 217 -8.54 -11.84 -13.07
CA SER A 217 -9.07 -11.21 -14.28
C SER A 217 -8.60 -9.76 -14.41
N ASP A 218 -8.69 -8.96 -13.34
CA ASP A 218 -8.57 -7.52 -13.52
C ASP A 218 -7.69 -6.78 -12.51
N GLY A 219 -7.48 -7.26 -11.27
CA GLY A 219 -6.60 -6.60 -10.28
C GLY A 219 -5.98 -7.50 -9.21
N ALA A 220 -4.98 -8.34 -9.56
CA ALA A 220 -4.48 -9.41 -8.67
C ALA A 220 -4.16 -9.02 -7.22
N GLY A 221 -3.73 -7.78 -6.98
CA GLY A 221 -3.62 -7.22 -5.63
C GLY A 221 -4.95 -6.70 -5.11
N VAL A 222 -5.36 -5.53 -5.59
CA VAL A 222 -6.58 -4.84 -5.15
C VAL A 222 -7.43 -4.47 -6.35
N GLU A 223 -8.72 -4.71 -6.26
CA GLU A 223 -9.69 -4.32 -7.26
C GLU A 223 -10.88 -3.63 -6.60
N HIS A 224 -11.30 -2.51 -7.20
CA HIS A 224 -12.49 -1.77 -6.78
C HIS A 224 -13.37 -1.44 -7.98
N SER A 225 -14.57 -1.99 -7.95
CA SER A 225 -15.63 -1.86 -8.95
C SER A 225 -16.89 -1.21 -8.37
N GLY A 226 -16.87 -0.83 -7.09
CA GLY A 226 -17.98 -0.18 -6.40
C GLY A 226 -18.10 1.33 -6.65
N SER A 227 -19.20 1.94 -6.21
CA SER A 227 -19.43 3.38 -6.32
C SER A 227 -18.88 4.19 -5.13
N GLY A 228 -18.60 3.53 -4.01
CA GLY A 228 -17.99 4.12 -2.81
C GLY A 228 -16.53 4.50 -3.03
N CYS A 229 -15.96 5.31 -2.14
CA CYS A 229 -14.56 5.72 -2.26
C CYS A 229 -13.61 4.65 -1.72
N MET A 230 -12.66 4.18 -2.54
CA MET A 230 -11.57 3.32 -2.09
C MET A 230 -10.36 4.16 -1.64
N THR A 231 -10.00 4.10 -0.36
CA THR A 231 -8.81 4.78 0.19
C THR A 231 -7.70 3.77 0.50
N LEU A 232 -6.59 3.84 -0.24
CA LEU A 232 -5.36 3.07 0.01
C LEU A 232 -4.31 3.96 0.67
N ARG A 233 -4.13 3.85 1.99
CA ARG A 233 -3.21 4.71 2.75
C ARG A 233 -2.09 3.94 3.43
N ARG A 234 -0.84 4.27 3.10
CA ARG A 234 0.36 3.56 3.60
C ARG A 234 0.29 2.07 3.34
N VAL A 235 -0.17 1.72 2.14
CA VAL A 235 -0.33 0.34 1.68
C VAL A 235 0.89 -0.03 0.85
N LEU A 236 1.33 -1.28 0.99
CA LEU A 236 2.27 -1.91 0.06
C LEU A 236 1.49 -2.91 -0.81
N VAL A 237 1.38 -2.64 -2.11
CA VAL A 237 0.86 -3.61 -3.09
C VAL A 237 2.05 -4.08 -3.92
N ALA A 238 2.53 -5.31 -3.68
CA ALA A 238 3.75 -5.75 -4.34
C ALA A 238 3.84 -7.22 -4.75
N ARG A 239 4.49 -7.47 -5.88
CA ARG A 239 4.71 -8.82 -6.43
C ARG A 239 3.41 -9.60 -6.67
N ASN A 240 2.34 -8.88 -7.01
CA ASN A 240 1.09 -9.50 -7.45
C ASN A 240 1.13 -9.72 -8.96
N LYS A 241 0.44 -10.76 -9.46
CA LYS A 241 0.39 -11.11 -10.88
C LYS A 241 -1.06 -11.22 -11.37
N GLY A 242 -1.50 -10.33 -12.27
CA GLY A 242 -2.85 -10.32 -12.84
C GLY A 242 -2.87 -10.37 -14.37
N GLU A 243 -4.06 -10.50 -14.96
CA GLU A 243 -4.28 -10.46 -16.42
C GLU A 243 -4.26 -8.99 -16.85
N THR A 244 -5.27 -8.20 -16.49
CA THR A 244 -5.40 -6.77 -16.88
C THR A 244 -4.69 -5.80 -15.92
N GLY A 245 -4.68 -6.10 -14.61
CA GLY A 245 -4.07 -5.26 -13.57
C GLY A 245 -3.17 -6.06 -12.66
N GLY A 246 -1.86 -5.80 -12.71
CA GLY A 246 -0.89 -6.52 -11.90
C GLY A 246 -1.00 -6.17 -10.42
N GLY A 247 -1.12 -4.88 -10.10
CA GLY A 247 -1.17 -4.38 -8.73
C GLY A 247 -2.57 -3.97 -8.29
N VAL A 248 -3.10 -2.91 -8.92
CA VAL A 248 -4.38 -2.30 -8.53
C VAL A 248 -5.25 -2.02 -9.76
N ALA A 249 -6.54 -2.30 -9.65
CA ALA A 249 -7.55 -1.95 -10.63
C ALA A 249 -8.66 -1.08 -10.03
N PHE A 250 -8.95 0.03 -10.69
CA PHE A 250 -10.05 0.93 -10.34
C PHE A 250 -11.01 1.04 -11.52
N TRP A 251 -12.14 0.35 -11.46
CA TRP A 251 -13.12 0.31 -12.55
C TRP A 251 -14.26 1.29 -12.37
N ASN A 252 -14.65 1.57 -11.14
CA ASN A 252 -15.73 2.51 -10.82
C ASN A 252 -15.40 3.26 -9.52
N GLY A 253 -16.15 4.33 -9.26
CA GLY A 253 -16.06 5.08 -8.01
C GLY A 253 -14.75 5.89 -7.84
N PRO A 254 -14.71 6.88 -6.93
CA PRO A 254 -13.48 7.60 -6.65
C PRO A 254 -12.48 6.72 -5.87
N ALA A 255 -11.19 7.03 -5.97
CA ALA A 255 -10.17 6.41 -5.13
C ALA A 255 -9.06 7.37 -4.74
N ASP A 256 -8.49 7.19 -3.55
CA ASP A 256 -7.34 7.94 -3.05
C ASP A 256 -6.20 6.98 -2.67
N VAL A 257 -5.06 7.10 -3.34
CA VAL A 257 -3.81 6.38 -3.04
C VAL A 257 -2.83 7.34 -2.38
N ILE A 258 -2.59 7.16 -1.09
CA ILE A 258 -1.89 8.12 -0.23
C ILE A 258 -0.71 7.45 0.47
N ASP A 259 0.49 7.98 0.30
CA ASP A 259 1.70 7.50 0.98
C ASP A 259 1.95 5.99 0.76
N SER A 260 1.54 5.46 -0.39
CA SER A 260 1.51 4.02 -0.70
C SER A 260 2.55 3.63 -1.75
N SER A 261 2.97 2.37 -1.72
CA SER A 261 3.96 1.81 -2.66
C SER A 261 3.35 0.66 -3.46
N ILE A 262 3.29 0.83 -4.78
CA ILE A 262 2.80 -0.16 -5.75
C ILE A 262 4.02 -0.67 -6.53
N LEU A 263 4.55 -1.82 -6.11
CA LEU A 263 5.91 -2.25 -6.48
C LEU A 263 5.97 -3.64 -7.13
N ASP A 264 6.73 -3.77 -8.21
CA ASP A 264 7.10 -5.07 -8.78
C ASP A 264 5.91 -5.98 -9.11
N ASN A 265 4.76 -5.40 -9.45
CA ASN A 265 3.58 -6.14 -9.87
C ASN A 265 3.62 -6.42 -11.38
N VAL A 266 2.97 -7.50 -11.81
CA VAL A 266 3.05 -8.00 -13.18
C VAL A 266 1.64 -8.15 -13.75
N ALA A 267 1.35 -7.46 -14.86
CA ALA A 267 0.20 -7.76 -15.70
C ALA A 267 0.66 -8.61 -16.89
N ARG A 268 0.01 -9.75 -17.12
CA ARG A 268 0.36 -10.65 -18.22
C ARG A 268 -0.80 -11.59 -18.52
N ASP A 269 -1.36 -11.44 -19.70
CA ASP A 269 -2.27 -12.41 -20.31
C ASP A 269 -1.49 -13.46 -21.14
N ASP A 270 -1.30 -14.66 -20.56
CA ASP A 270 -0.70 -15.80 -21.26
C ASP A 270 -1.62 -16.39 -22.36
N ARG A 271 -2.91 -16.01 -22.41
CA ARG A 271 -3.91 -16.47 -23.39
C ARG A 271 -3.97 -15.56 -24.62
N LEU A 272 -3.81 -14.24 -24.46
CA LEU A 272 -3.82 -13.26 -25.54
C LEU A 272 -2.65 -12.25 -25.40
N PRO A 273 -1.41 -12.65 -25.73
CA PRO A 273 -0.27 -11.74 -25.65
C PRO A 273 -0.49 -10.49 -26.51
N GLY A 274 -0.36 -9.32 -25.88
CA GLY A 274 -0.56 -8.03 -26.53
C GLY A 274 -2.00 -7.51 -26.52
N ASN A 275 -2.83 -7.97 -25.58
CA ASN A 275 -4.09 -7.29 -25.30
C ASN A 275 -3.80 -5.84 -24.82
N SER A 276 -4.72 -4.95 -25.13
CA SER A 276 -4.54 -3.50 -25.06
C SER A 276 -4.66 -2.91 -23.66
N GLU A 277 -5.19 -3.64 -22.69
CA GLU A 277 -5.79 -3.09 -21.46
C GLU A 277 -4.93 -3.30 -20.21
N GLU A 278 -3.74 -3.88 -20.38
CA GLU A 278 -2.85 -4.26 -19.29
C GLU A 278 -2.10 -3.09 -18.65
N ALA A 279 -2.15 -3.01 -17.32
CA ALA A 279 -1.19 -2.26 -16.53
C ALA A 279 -0.56 -3.06 -15.39
N GLY A 280 0.78 -3.08 -15.34
CA GLY A 280 1.52 -3.76 -14.29
C GLY A 280 1.24 -3.16 -12.91
N GLY A 281 1.23 -1.83 -12.80
CA GLY A 281 1.01 -1.12 -11.55
C GLY A 281 -0.47 -0.84 -11.26
N ILE A 282 -1.03 0.17 -11.91
CA ILE A 282 -2.41 0.63 -11.70
C ILE A 282 -3.14 0.72 -13.05
N VAL A 283 -4.28 0.05 -13.18
CA VAL A 283 -5.23 0.30 -14.27
C VAL A 283 -6.44 1.05 -13.72
N GLN A 284 -6.89 2.08 -14.44
CA GLN A 284 -8.11 2.81 -14.15
C GLN A 284 -8.99 2.80 -15.39
N GLY A 285 -10.27 2.45 -15.23
CA GLY A 285 -11.23 2.51 -16.32
C GLY A 285 -12.63 2.81 -15.86
N ASN A 286 -13.58 2.62 -16.77
CA ASN A 286 -15.01 2.73 -16.50
C ASN A 286 -15.62 1.36 -16.82
N GLY A 287 -15.86 0.55 -15.78
CA GLY A 287 -16.49 -0.77 -15.87
C GLY A 287 -17.99 -0.74 -16.19
N GLY A 288 -18.48 0.30 -16.89
CA GLY A 288 -19.89 0.54 -17.15
C GLY A 288 -20.61 1.41 -16.11
N GLY A 289 -19.91 1.85 -15.06
CA GLY A 289 -20.42 2.72 -14.00
C GLY A 289 -20.12 4.22 -14.15
N ALA A 290 -20.28 4.97 -13.06
CA ALA A 290 -19.92 6.38 -13.02
C ALA A 290 -18.39 6.53 -12.99
N ALA A 291 -17.84 7.31 -13.93
CA ALA A 291 -16.41 7.55 -14.02
C ALA A 291 -15.81 8.05 -12.70
N GLY A 292 -14.84 7.29 -12.19
CA GLY A 292 -14.11 7.57 -10.97
C GLY A 292 -12.97 8.55 -11.17
N ARG A 293 -12.76 9.45 -10.21
CA ARG A 293 -11.50 10.20 -10.09
C ARG A 293 -10.57 9.48 -9.13
N VAL A 294 -9.38 9.14 -9.60
CA VAL A 294 -8.29 8.58 -8.79
C VAL A 294 -7.31 9.68 -8.43
N ARG A 295 -7.02 9.87 -7.13
CA ARG A 295 -5.95 10.76 -6.67
C ARG A 295 -4.80 9.95 -6.12
N ILE A 296 -3.58 10.32 -6.50
CA ILE A 296 -2.36 9.70 -6.03
C ILE A 296 -1.46 10.76 -5.41
N SER A 297 -1.10 10.59 -4.14
CA SER A 297 -0.26 11.55 -3.42
C SER A 297 0.78 10.86 -2.54
N GLY A 298 2.00 11.44 -2.46
CA GLY A 298 3.06 10.90 -1.61
C GLY A 298 3.49 9.47 -1.96
N SER A 299 3.16 8.98 -3.15
CA SER A 299 3.15 7.55 -3.48
C SER A 299 4.18 7.17 -4.54
N THR A 300 4.52 5.88 -4.60
CA THR A 300 5.51 5.35 -5.55
C THR A 300 4.94 4.18 -6.33
N ILE A 301 4.95 4.29 -7.65
CA ILE A 301 4.60 3.24 -8.59
C ILE A 301 5.89 2.84 -9.30
N ALA A 302 6.47 1.68 -8.96
CA ALA A 302 7.79 1.33 -9.45
C ALA A 302 8.05 -0.16 -9.68
N GLY A 303 8.90 -0.48 -10.65
CA GLY A 303 9.31 -1.85 -10.94
C GLY A 303 8.19 -2.74 -11.52
N ASN A 304 7.01 -2.18 -11.78
CA ASN A 304 5.89 -2.94 -12.31
C ASN A 304 6.08 -3.23 -13.81
N SER A 305 5.55 -4.35 -14.30
CA SER A 305 5.72 -4.78 -15.69
C SER A 305 4.40 -5.22 -16.32
N ALA A 306 4.23 -4.92 -17.61
CA ALA A 306 3.14 -5.43 -18.44
C ALA A 306 3.68 -6.00 -19.76
N ASP A 307 3.11 -7.11 -20.24
CA ASP A 307 3.38 -7.58 -21.60
C ASP A 307 2.65 -6.68 -22.64
N GLY A 308 1.56 -6.03 -22.23
CA GLY A 308 0.83 -4.98 -22.95
C GLY A 308 1.35 -3.55 -22.73
N ASP A 309 0.43 -2.60 -22.57
CA ASP A 309 0.67 -1.17 -22.87
C ASP A 309 1.07 -0.26 -21.70
N GLY A 310 0.84 -0.65 -20.44
CA GLY A 310 1.05 0.21 -19.27
C GLY A 310 1.95 -0.42 -18.20
N GLY A 311 3.26 -0.29 -18.28
CA GLY A 311 4.14 -0.83 -17.22
C GLY A 311 3.79 -0.27 -15.83
N GLY A 312 3.48 1.02 -15.75
CA GLY A 312 3.17 1.75 -14.51
C GLY A 312 1.68 2.00 -14.31
N ILE A 313 1.11 2.94 -15.05
CA ILE A 313 -0.28 3.37 -14.92
C ILE A 313 -0.95 3.45 -16.30
N LEU A 314 -2.18 2.96 -16.42
CA LEU A 314 -3.04 3.13 -17.59
C LEU A 314 -4.38 3.73 -17.18
N VAL A 315 -4.80 4.81 -17.86
CA VAL A 315 -6.06 5.52 -17.61
C VAL A 315 -6.95 5.43 -18.85
N TRP A 316 -8.09 4.76 -18.72
CA TRP A 316 -9.06 4.53 -19.79
C TRP A 316 -10.16 5.59 -19.86
N SER A 317 -11.04 5.43 -20.84
CA SER A 317 -12.11 6.35 -21.19
C SER A 317 -12.85 6.91 -19.98
N TRP A 318 -13.17 8.20 -20.04
CA TRP A 318 -13.94 8.92 -19.02
C TRP A 318 -13.28 9.02 -17.64
N SER A 319 -12.12 8.40 -17.42
CA SER A 319 -11.45 8.35 -16.14
C SER A 319 -10.57 9.59 -15.91
N GLU A 320 -10.43 10.01 -14.66
CA GLU A 320 -9.56 11.13 -14.28
C GLU A 320 -8.54 10.71 -13.24
N LEU A 321 -7.27 10.97 -13.53
CA LEU A 321 -6.13 10.80 -12.63
C LEU A 321 -5.58 12.17 -12.21
N GLU A 322 -5.48 12.40 -10.90
CA GLU A 322 -4.73 13.52 -10.32
C GLU A 322 -3.56 12.96 -9.51
N MET A 323 -2.32 13.31 -9.89
CA MET A 323 -1.13 12.82 -9.21
C MET A 323 -0.26 13.96 -8.72
N GLU A 324 0.03 13.97 -7.42
CA GLU A 324 0.84 15.00 -6.77
C GLU A 324 1.98 14.40 -5.95
N ASN A 325 3.16 15.05 -5.92
CA ASN A 325 4.26 14.69 -5.02
C ASN A 325 4.58 13.18 -5.01
N SER A 326 4.66 12.59 -6.20
CA SER A 326 4.73 11.13 -6.34
C SER A 326 5.75 10.72 -7.39
N THR A 327 6.22 9.48 -7.33
CA THR A 327 7.27 8.96 -8.22
C THR A 327 6.75 7.77 -9.06
N ILE A 328 6.92 7.83 -10.38
CA ILE A 328 6.72 6.70 -11.31
C ILE A 328 8.10 6.29 -11.84
N SER A 329 8.58 5.08 -11.52
CA SER A 329 9.97 4.74 -11.82
C SER A 329 10.24 3.27 -12.10
N GLY A 330 11.05 2.99 -13.13
CA GLY A 330 11.54 1.63 -13.36
C GLY A 330 10.46 0.65 -13.79
N ASN A 331 9.31 1.15 -14.22
CA ASN A 331 8.24 0.31 -14.73
C ASN A 331 8.51 -0.03 -16.21
N THR A 332 8.08 -1.21 -16.65
CA THR A 332 8.42 -1.76 -17.97
C THR A 332 7.18 -2.22 -18.73
N SER A 333 7.10 -1.93 -20.02
CA SER A 333 6.06 -2.47 -20.91
C SER A 333 6.72 -3.00 -22.17
N ASP A 334 6.26 -4.14 -22.66
CA ASP A 334 6.75 -4.73 -23.90
C ASP A 334 6.15 -4.05 -25.15
N ASP A 335 5.03 -3.32 -25.04
CA ASP A 335 4.48 -2.51 -26.13
C ASP A 335 4.75 -1.00 -25.95
N ARG A 336 3.83 -0.22 -25.39
CA ARG A 336 3.89 1.25 -25.49
C ARG A 336 4.59 1.97 -24.39
N THR A 337 3.95 2.17 -23.23
CA THR A 337 4.50 3.03 -22.18
C THR A 337 4.85 2.24 -20.95
N GLY A 338 6.12 2.35 -20.56
CA GLY A 338 6.55 1.86 -19.26
C GLY A 338 5.91 2.65 -18.12
N ALA A 339 5.52 3.92 -18.29
CA ALA A 339 5.16 4.80 -17.16
C ALA A 339 3.67 5.15 -17.06
N LEU A 340 3.15 6.00 -17.95
CA LEU A 340 1.76 6.47 -17.93
C LEU A 340 1.18 6.53 -19.35
N GLY A 341 0.09 5.79 -19.54
CA GLY A 341 -0.74 5.85 -20.76
C GLY A 341 -2.13 6.39 -20.48
N VAL A 342 -2.65 7.22 -21.39
CA VAL A 342 -4.05 7.70 -21.35
C VAL A 342 -4.77 7.30 -22.64
N ALA A 343 -5.96 6.73 -22.51
CA ALA A 343 -6.66 6.03 -23.57
C ALA A 343 -8.17 6.32 -23.59
N GLY A 344 -8.78 6.13 -24.76
CA GLY A 344 -10.20 5.79 -24.85
C GLY A 344 -11.22 6.95 -24.91
N GLY A 345 -10.80 8.21 -24.88
CA GLY A 345 -11.73 9.35 -25.02
C GLY A 345 -12.28 9.87 -23.69
N ASN A 346 -12.24 11.19 -23.52
CA ASN A 346 -12.55 11.90 -22.28
C ASN A 346 -11.71 11.45 -21.06
N ALA A 347 -10.56 10.79 -21.28
CA ALA A 347 -9.66 10.39 -20.22
C ALA A 347 -8.66 11.49 -19.87
N LYS A 348 -8.41 11.71 -18.58
CA LYS A 348 -7.62 12.85 -18.11
C LYS A 348 -6.55 12.41 -17.13
N ALA A 349 -5.36 12.97 -17.27
CA ALA A 349 -4.28 12.85 -16.29
C ALA A 349 -3.65 14.21 -15.99
N ARG A 350 -3.56 14.58 -14.72
CA ARG A 350 -2.90 15.80 -14.24
C ARG A 350 -1.78 15.44 -13.28
N LEU A 351 -0.56 15.83 -13.63
CA LEU A 351 0.64 15.53 -12.87
C LEU A 351 1.22 16.84 -12.36
N ARG A 352 1.38 16.95 -11.04
CA ARG A 352 1.98 18.11 -10.39
C ARG A 352 3.05 17.68 -9.41
N ASN A 353 4.28 18.20 -9.56
CA ASN A 353 5.40 17.77 -8.72
C ASN A 353 5.57 16.23 -8.76
N VAL A 354 5.49 15.64 -9.95
CA VAL A 354 5.68 14.21 -10.16
C VAL A 354 7.05 13.97 -10.78
N THR A 355 7.72 12.88 -10.38
CA THR A 355 8.95 12.41 -11.04
C THR A 355 8.65 11.14 -11.81
N VAL A 356 8.73 11.20 -13.14
CA VAL A 356 8.62 10.04 -14.05
C VAL A 356 10.01 9.72 -14.59
N ALA A 357 10.62 8.61 -14.19
CA ALA A 357 11.98 8.31 -14.63
C ALA A 357 12.38 6.84 -14.68
N GLY A 358 13.16 6.50 -15.70
CA GLY A 358 13.76 5.17 -15.87
C GLY A 358 12.73 4.08 -16.20
N ASN A 359 11.57 4.46 -16.75
CA ASN A 359 10.60 3.51 -17.26
C ASN A 359 10.98 3.09 -18.68
N THR A 360 10.76 1.84 -19.05
CA THR A 360 11.27 1.24 -20.29
C THR A 360 10.12 0.68 -21.13
N SER A 361 10.10 0.99 -22.42
CA SER A 361 9.12 0.47 -23.39
C SER A 361 9.53 0.83 -24.83
N LYS A 362 8.69 0.54 -25.84
CA LYS A 362 8.99 0.89 -27.24
C LYS A 362 8.57 2.33 -27.62
N SER A 363 7.78 2.99 -26.78
CA SER A 363 7.27 4.35 -27.02
C SER A 363 7.74 5.33 -25.93
N ALA A 364 6.94 6.34 -25.59
CA ALA A 364 7.33 7.41 -24.68
C ALA A 364 6.98 7.07 -23.22
N GLN A 365 7.59 7.74 -22.25
CA GLN A 365 7.23 7.51 -20.85
C GLN A 365 5.82 8.01 -20.51
N VAL A 366 5.39 9.13 -21.10
CA VAL A 366 4.03 9.66 -20.94
C VAL A 366 3.40 9.82 -22.31
N GLU A 367 2.33 9.08 -22.60
CA GLU A 367 1.76 9.05 -23.94
C GLU A 367 0.25 8.84 -24.02
N TRP A 368 -0.26 9.03 -25.23
CA TRP A 368 -1.59 8.63 -25.65
C TRP A 368 -1.57 7.18 -26.14
N TYR A 369 -2.65 6.45 -25.90
CA TYR A 369 -2.85 5.10 -26.43
C TYR A 369 -2.90 5.07 -27.98
N ALA A 370 -2.77 3.89 -28.61
CA ALA A 370 -2.48 3.66 -30.05
C ALA A 370 -3.33 4.42 -31.06
N ASN A 371 -4.56 4.77 -30.70
CA ASN A 371 -5.45 5.55 -31.56
C ASN A 371 -5.09 7.04 -31.57
N GLY A 372 -4.04 7.43 -30.84
CA GLY A 372 -3.67 8.82 -30.56
C GLY A 372 -4.65 9.47 -29.58
N ARG A 373 -4.42 10.77 -29.34
CA ARG A 373 -5.29 11.60 -28.52
C ARG A 373 -6.72 11.62 -29.08
N GLN A 374 -7.69 11.15 -28.30
CA GLN A 374 -9.12 11.20 -28.66
C GLN A 374 -9.77 12.51 -28.20
N PRO A 375 -10.97 12.86 -28.71
CA PRO A 375 -11.73 14.01 -28.21
C PRO A 375 -11.95 13.93 -26.70
N GLY A 376 -11.69 15.04 -26.01
CA GLY A 376 -11.83 15.15 -24.55
C GLY A 376 -10.62 14.66 -23.76
N ASP A 377 -9.67 13.96 -24.39
CA ASP A 377 -8.46 13.49 -23.70
C ASP A 377 -7.53 14.65 -23.30
N GLU A 378 -6.96 14.56 -22.11
CA GLU A 378 -6.08 15.58 -21.54
C GLU A 378 -4.95 14.96 -20.72
N ILE A 379 -3.71 15.35 -21.00
CA ILE A 379 -2.55 15.09 -20.15
C ILE A 379 -1.91 16.44 -19.87
N VAL A 380 -1.85 16.81 -18.59
CA VAL A 380 -1.31 18.09 -18.13
C VAL A 380 -0.20 17.88 -17.12
N LEU A 381 0.93 18.54 -17.35
CA LEU A 381 2.06 18.54 -16.44
C LEU A 381 2.35 19.94 -15.92
N GLN A 382 2.61 20.02 -14.61
CA GLN A 382 3.13 21.21 -13.96
C GLN A 382 4.24 20.82 -12.99
N ALA A 383 5.31 21.61 -12.90
CA ALA A 383 6.33 21.43 -11.87
C ALA A 383 6.92 20.00 -11.82
N SER A 384 6.94 19.27 -12.93
CA SER A 384 7.20 17.82 -12.95
C SER A 384 8.45 17.45 -13.75
N ILE A 385 9.02 16.29 -13.46
CA ILE A 385 10.20 15.75 -14.16
C ILE A 385 9.76 14.55 -15.00
N VAL A 386 10.16 14.51 -16.28
CA VAL A 386 10.01 13.32 -17.15
C VAL A 386 11.35 13.02 -17.82
N SER A 387 12.04 11.97 -17.37
CA SER A 387 13.43 11.69 -17.76
C SER A 387 13.63 10.22 -18.15
N GLY A 388 14.09 9.92 -19.35
CA GLY A 388 14.26 8.54 -19.83
C GLY A 388 15.25 8.41 -20.98
N SER A 389 15.59 7.16 -21.33
CA SER A 389 16.49 6.85 -22.47
C SER A 389 15.78 6.89 -23.83
N GLY A 390 14.46 6.79 -23.85
CA GLY A 390 13.60 7.04 -25.01
C GLY A 390 12.93 8.42 -24.95
N PRO A 391 11.95 8.69 -25.83
CA PRO A 391 11.18 9.94 -25.77
C PRO A 391 10.54 10.13 -24.38
N ALA A 392 10.70 11.32 -23.80
CA ALA A 392 10.05 11.63 -22.52
C ALA A 392 8.52 11.60 -22.65
N CYS A 393 7.99 12.20 -23.72
CA CYS A 393 6.56 12.25 -23.96
C CYS A 393 6.20 12.01 -25.42
N ALA A 394 4.95 11.63 -25.65
CA ALA A 394 4.30 11.84 -26.94
C ALA A 394 4.05 13.34 -27.21
N ALA A 395 3.73 13.69 -28.46
CA ALA A 395 3.34 15.05 -28.81
C ALA A 395 1.92 15.38 -28.30
N GLY A 396 1.64 16.67 -28.11
CA GLY A 396 0.28 17.17 -27.81
C GLY A 396 -0.11 17.12 -26.33
N LEU A 397 0.83 16.88 -25.42
CA LEU A 397 0.64 17.10 -23.99
C LEU A 397 0.62 18.60 -23.67
N THR A 398 -0.05 18.98 -22.57
CA THR A 398 -0.13 20.36 -22.11
C THR A 398 0.83 20.61 -20.96
N SER A 399 1.60 21.70 -21.03
CA SER A 399 2.43 22.18 -19.93
C SER A 399 1.80 23.41 -19.28
N LEU A 400 1.73 23.42 -17.95
CA LEU A 400 1.45 24.61 -17.14
C LEU A 400 2.72 25.25 -16.56
N GLY A 401 3.89 24.87 -17.07
CA GLY A 401 5.19 25.42 -16.72
C GLY A 401 5.97 24.65 -15.66
N ALA A 402 7.24 25.03 -15.52
CA ALA A 402 8.24 24.51 -14.60
C ALA A 402 8.48 22.99 -14.71
N ASN A 403 8.32 22.42 -15.90
CA ASN A 403 8.63 21.02 -16.15
C ASN A 403 10.09 20.85 -16.60
N VAL A 404 10.72 19.74 -16.21
CA VAL A 404 12.05 19.34 -16.69
C VAL A 404 11.93 18.04 -17.45
N VAL A 405 12.25 18.04 -18.74
CA VAL A 405 12.07 16.88 -19.62
C VAL A 405 13.32 16.53 -20.41
N SER A 406 13.57 15.25 -20.60
CA SER A 406 14.63 14.76 -21.49
C SER A 406 14.18 14.83 -22.96
N GLY A 407 15.05 15.35 -23.83
CA GLY A 407 14.74 15.61 -25.23
C GLY A 407 13.66 16.68 -25.43
N THR A 408 13.12 16.77 -26.65
CA THR A 408 12.18 17.84 -27.05
C THR A 408 10.79 17.34 -27.46
N ALA A 409 10.51 16.04 -27.33
CA ALA A 409 9.30 15.41 -27.86
C ALA A 409 8.01 15.91 -27.18
N CYS A 410 8.09 16.33 -25.92
CA CYS A 410 6.96 16.90 -25.19
C CYS A 410 6.50 18.26 -25.76
N GLY A 411 7.39 19.01 -26.42
CA GLY A 411 7.04 20.32 -27.02
C GLY A 411 6.71 21.41 -26.00
N PHE A 412 7.17 21.27 -24.76
CA PHE A 412 6.85 22.15 -23.65
C PHE A 412 7.49 23.55 -23.76
N ALA A 413 6.67 24.58 -23.87
CA ALA A 413 7.09 25.97 -23.98
C ALA A 413 6.41 26.89 -22.96
N GLY A 414 5.89 26.30 -21.87
CA GLY A 414 5.34 27.03 -20.74
C GLY A 414 6.41 27.76 -19.94
N PRO A 415 6.02 28.65 -19.02
CA PRO A 415 6.97 29.39 -18.19
C PRO A 415 7.88 28.44 -17.41
N LEU A 416 9.19 28.68 -17.43
CA LEU A 416 10.19 27.89 -16.71
C LEU A 416 10.32 26.42 -17.16
N ASP A 417 9.71 26.02 -18.27
CA ASP A 417 9.98 24.69 -18.82
C ASP A 417 11.43 24.56 -19.29
N VAL A 418 12.03 23.41 -19.00
CA VAL A 418 13.37 23.03 -19.41
C VAL A 418 13.26 21.76 -20.24
N GLN A 419 13.58 21.85 -21.53
CA GLN A 419 13.65 20.72 -22.44
C GLN A 419 15.10 20.34 -22.73
N ASP A 420 15.29 19.13 -23.26
CA ASP A 420 16.60 18.58 -23.63
C ASP A 420 17.64 18.62 -22.50
N ALA A 421 17.19 18.36 -21.27
CA ALA A 421 18.03 18.42 -20.09
C ALA A 421 18.01 17.09 -19.31
N ASP A 422 19.19 16.69 -18.83
CA ASP A 422 19.30 15.61 -17.86
C ASP A 422 18.86 16.12 -16.48
N ALA A 423 17.88 15.47 -15.88
CA ALA A 423 17.38 15.82 -14.56
C ALA A 423 18.34 15.45 -13.41
N LEU A 424 19.45 14.75 -13.69
CA LEU A 424 20.49 14.36 -12.73
C LEU A 424 19.90 13.65 -11.50
N LEU A 425 18.99 12.70 -11.74
CA LEU A 425 18.30 11.96 -10.68
C LEU A 425 19.19 10.85 -10.10
N GLY A 426 19.18 10.73 -8.77
CA GLY A 426 19.72 9.58 -8.07
C GLY A 426 18.89 8.29 -8.29
N PRO A 427 19.38 7.14 -7.79
CA PRO A 427 18.63 5.88 -7.84
C PRO A 427 17.35 5.97 -7.00
N LEU A 428 16.34 5.19 -7.40
CA LEU A 428 15.15 4.96 -6.58
C LEU A 428 15.57 4.29 -5.27
N GLY A 429 15.12 4.81 -4.13
CA GLY A 429 15.45 4.23 -2.83
C GLY A 429 14.78 4.93 -1.65
N ASP A 430 15.04 4.43 -0.45
CA ASP A 430 14.62 5.07 0.81
C ASP A 430 15.49 6.31 1.08
N HIS A 431 14.93 7.49 0.79
CA HIS A 431 15.54 8.79 1.06
C HIS A 431 14.82 9.56 2.16
N GLY A 432 14.13 8.82 3.05
CA GLY A 432 13.18 9.38 4.02
C GLY A 432 11.78 9.56 3.44
N GLY A 433 10.79 9.76 4.30
CA GLY A 433 9.38 9.77 3.91
C GLY A 433 8.71 8.40 4.02
N PRO A 434 7.45 8.29 3.56
CA PRO A 434 6.69 7.04 3.59
C PRO A 434 7.02 6.08 2.45
N THR A 435 7.49 6.58 1.30
CA THR A 435 7.66 5.80 0.06
C THR A 435 9.02 6.07 -0.62
N PRO A 436 9.56 5.14 -1.44
CA PRO A 436 10.84 5.32 -2.12
C PRO A 436 10.80 6.46 -3.14
N THR A 437 11.87 7.25 -3.26
CA THR A 437 11.91 8.42 -4.17
C THR A 437 13.15 8.43 -5.06
N ARG A 438 13.17 9.30 -6.08
CA ARG A 438 14.38 9.66 -6.84
C ARG A 438 14.76 11.11 -6.52
N VAL A 439 15.88 11.29 -5.84
CA VAL A 439 16.33 12.62 -5.39
C VAL A 439 17.17 13.29 -6.49
N PRO A 440 16.81 14.50 -6.95
CA PRO A 440 17.66 15.29 -7.84
C PRO A 440 19.02 15.61 -7.20
N ALA A 441 20.10 15.58 -7.99
CA ALA A 441 21.38 16.11 -7.54
C ALA A 441 21.32 17.63 -7.35
N ALA A 442 22.19 18.19 -6.52
CA ALA A 442 22.21 19.64 -6.24
C ALA A 442 22.47 20.55 -7.46
N ALA A 443 23.03 19.98 -8.54
CA ALA A 443 23.28 20.66 -9.82
C ALA A 443 22.17 20.42 -10.85
N SER A 444 21.09 19.72 -10.47
CA SER A 444 19.98 19.40 -11.36
C SER A 444 19.29 20.69 -11.85
N PRO A 445 18.87 20.75 -13.12
CA PRO A 445 18.03 21.83 -13.63
C PRO A 445 16.65 21.88 -12.97
N ALA A 446 16.23 20.83 -12.25
CA ALA A 446 15.00 20.83 -11.48
C ALA A 446 15.12 21.59 -10.15
N VAL A 447 16.33 21.80 -9.64
CA VAL A 447 16.56 22.43 -8.34
C VAL A 447 16.46 23.94 -8.45
N ASP A 448 15.69 24.55 -7.54
CA ASP A 448 15.45 26.00 -7.47
C ASP A 448 14.85 26.60 -8.76
N LEU A 449 14.10 25.79 -9.52
CA LEU A 449 13.52 26.20 -10.81
C LEU A 449 12.47 27.31 -10.65
N GLY A 450 11.83 27.40 -9.48
CA GLY A 450 10.76 28.37 -9.22
C GLY A 450 9.38 27.84 -9.56
N ALA A 451 9.18 26.53 -9.44
CA ALA A 451 7.91 25.89 -9.69
C ALA A 451 6.81 26.35 -8.70
N PRO A 452 5.52 26.32 -9.07
CA PRO A 452 4.43 26.58 -8.13
C PRO A 452 4.40 25.57 -6.97
N CYS A 453 4.69 26.03 -5.76
CA CYS A 453 4.87 25.17 -4.60
C CYS A 453 3.58 24.48 -4.14
N LEU A 454 3.63 23.17 -3.96
CA LEU A 454 2.80 22.47 -2.99
C LEU A 454 3.36 22.66 -1.57
N PRO A 455 2.59 22.43 -0.48
CA PRO A 455 3.07 22.68 0.89
C PRO A 455 4.25 21.80 1.31
N VAL A 456 4.31 20.57 0.83
CA VAL A 456 5.35 19.57 1.14
C VAL A 456 5.75 18.80 -0.13
N ASP A 457 6.88 18.10 -0.08
CA ASP A 457 7.31 17.11 -1.06
C ASP A 457 6.82 15.69 -0.69
N GLN A 458 7.13 14.69 -1.52
CA GLN A 458 6.75 13.28 -1.32
C GLN A 458 7.16 12.72 0.05
N ARG A 459 8.21 13.26 0.66
CA ARG A 459 8.77 12.79 1.93
C ARG A 459 8.17 13.51 3.13
N GLY A 460 7.27 14.46 2.90
CA GLY A 460 6.72 15.37 3.90
C GLY A 460 7.63 16.54 4.26
N VAL A 461 8.65 16.85 3.43
CA VAL A 461 9.53 18.00 3.64
C VAL A 461 8.85 19.25 3.10
N ALA A 462 8.79 20.33 3.91
CA ALA A 462 8.15 21.58 3.52
C ALA A 462 8.83 22.24 2.31
N ARG A 463 8.04 22.87 1.43
CA ARG A 463 8.56 23.60 0.27
C ARG A 463 8.38 25.14 0.41
N PRO A 464 9.30 25.96 -0.14
CA PRO A 464 10.67 25.57 -0.49
C PRO A 464 11.53 25.38 0.76
N VAL A 465 12.56 24.51 0.70
CA VAL A 465 13.53 24.35 1.82
C VAL A 465 14.62 25.42 1.76
N ALA A 466 15.10 25.73 0.57
CA ALA A 466 16.06 26.80 0.31
C ALA A 466 15.81 27.33 -1.10
N GLY A 467 15.81 28.65 -1.28
CA GLY A 467 15.57 29.27 -2.59
C GLY A 467 14.12 29.15 -3.07
N ALA A 468 13.91 28.63 -4.27
CA ALA A 468 12.63 28.48 -4.94
C ALA A 468 12.25 27.00 -5.07
N CYS A 469 10.98 26.69 -5.30
CA CYS A 469 10.55 25.29 -5.30
C CYS A 469 11.13 24.50 -6.48
N ASP A 470 11.49 23.26 -6.17
CA ASP A 470 12.02 22.30 -7.13
C ASP A 470 10.90 21.71 -7.99
N ALA A 471 11.24 21.35 -9.23
CA ALA A 471 10.41 20.46 -10.03
C ALA A 471 10.54 19.00 -9.55
N GLY A 472 9.48 18.22 -9.77
CA GLY A 472 9.40 16.81 -9.39
C GLY A 472 8.96 16.58 -7.95
N ALA A 473 9.01 15.31 -7.55
CA ALA A 473 8.44 14.79 -6.30
C ALA A 473 9.21 15.18 -5.04
N VAL A 474 10.46 15.61 -5.17
CA VAL A 474 11.40 15.81 -4.06
C VAL A 474 11.92 17.24 -4.07
N GLU A 475 11.95 17.85 -2.89
CA GLU A 475 12.55 19.16 -2.64
C GLU A 475 13.96 19.00 -2.04
N VAL A 476 14.96 19.58 -2.67
CA VAL A 476 16.37 19.47 -2.29
C VAL A 476 16.81 20.75 -1.59
N GLY A 477 17.15 20.65 -0.31
CA GLY A 477 17.81 21.76 0.37
C GLY A 477 19.23 21.96 -0.17
N ARG A 478 19.59 23.19 -0.57
CA ARG A 478 21.00 23.54 -0.78
C ARG A 478 21.74 23.42 0.55
N THR A 479 22.64 22.45 0.70
CA THR A 479 23.75 22.63 1.64
C THR A 479 24.60 23.75 1.07
N THR A 480 24.39 24.97 1.54
CA THR A 480 25.31 26.06 1.24
C THR A 480 26.69 25.58 1.66
N GLY A 481 27.62 25.54 0.69
CA GLY A 481 29.03 25.31 0.95
C GLY A 481 29.53 26.44 1.83
N GLY A 482 29.38 26.30 3.14
CA GLY A 482 30.11 27.09 4.11
C GLY A 482 31.55 26.62 4.03
N GLY A 483 32.43 27.49 3.51
CA GLY A 483 33.86 27.41 3.76
C GLY A 483 34.10 27.38 5.27
N GLY A 484 34.22 26.17 5.81
CA GLY A 484 34.65 25.88 7.15
C GLY A 484 35.99 25.20 7.04
N GLU A 485 37.03 25.95 7.33
CA GLU A 485 38.42 25.55 7.52
C GLU A 485 38.56 24.10 8.00
N GLN A 486 39.18 23.27 7.16
CA GLN A 486 39.54 21.91 7.48
C GLN A 486 40.77 21.95 8.40
N PRO A 487 40.72 21.43 9.65
CA PRO A 487 41.94 21.30 10.44
C PRO A 487 42.83 20.24 9.76
N GLY A 488 44.05 20.65 9.45
CA GLY A 488 45.04 19.86 8.71
C GLY A 488 45.21 18.45 9.28
N GLY A 489 45.08 17.47 8.38
CA GLY A 489 45.51 16.10 8.57
C GLY A 489 46.42 15.74 7.41
N GLU A 490 47.70 15.58 7.72
CA GLU A 490 48.81 15.27 6.83
C GLU A 490 48.51 14.04 5.95
N GLN A 491 48.74 14.18 4.64
CA GLN A 491 48.63 13.13 3.65
C GLN A 491 50.04 12.61 3.29
N PRO A 492 50.34 11.30 3.40
CA PRO A 492 51.52 10.72 2.74
C PRO A 492 51.18 10.29 1.31
N GLY A 493 52.19 10.47 0.45
CA GLY A 493 52.19 10.40 -1.02
C GLY A 493 51.57 9.18 -1.72
N GLY A 494 50.93 9.51 -2.85
CA GLY A 494 51.12 8.98 -4.21
C GLY A 494 51.27 7.47 -4.47
N GLU A 495 50.43 6.96 -5.39
CA GLU A 495 50.88 6.60 -6.76
C GLU A 495 49.66 6.47 -7.70
N GLN A 496 49.74 7.05 -8.89
CA GLN A 496 48.71 7.09 -9.93
C GLN A 496 49.08 6.07 -11.03
N PRO A 497 48.18 5.18 -11.50
CA PRO A 497 48.43 4.40 -12.70
C PRO A 497 48.12 5.21 -13.98
N PRO A 498 48.82 4.95 -15.10
CA PRO A 498 48.83 5.80 -16.29
C PRO A 498 47.56 5.66 -17.17
N PRO A 499 47.31 6.60 -18.09
CA PRO A 499 46.13 6.60 -18.94
C PRO A 499 46.31 5.66 -20.15
N THR A 500 45.27 4.90 -20.50
CA THR A 500 45.22 4.11 -21.74
C THR A 500 44.36 4.82 -22.80
N THR A 501 44.97 5.01 -23.97
CA THR A 501 44.43 5.59 -25.21
C THR A 501 43.36 4.69 -25.85
N PRO A 502 42.43 5.21 -26.70
CA PRO A 502 41.28 4.47 -27.20
C PRO A 502 41.64 3.47 -28.32
N ALA A 503 41.04 2.29 -28.29
CA ALA A 503 41.08 1.33 -29.40
C ALA A 503 39.76 1.35 -30.18
N THR A 504 39.89 1.32 -31.51
CA THR A 504 38.86 1.29 -32.56
C THR A 504 37.99 0.02 -32.51
N PRO A 505 36.79 0.04 -33.13
CA PRO A 505 35.76 -0.98 -32.94
C PRO A 505 36.03 -2.24 -33.77
N VAL A 506 35.84 -3.42 -33.16
CA VAL A 506 35.81 -4.72 -33.83
C VAL A 506 34.43 -5.34 -33.62
N THR A 507 33.85 -5.79 -34.73
CA THR A 507 32.54 -6.43 -34.89
C THR A 507 32.39 -7.69 -34.03
N PRO A 508 31.20 -7.99 -33.46
CA PRO A 508 31.07 -9.01 -32.42
C PRO A 508 31.01 -10.42 -32.98
N ALA A 509 31.83 -11.30 -32.43
CA ALA A 509 31.70 -12.75 -32.54
C ALA A 509 30.97 -13.30 -31.31
N THR A 510 29.95 -14.10 -31.56
CA THR A 510 29.06 -14.76 -30.59
C THR A 510 29.86 -15.63 -29.61
N ALA A 511 29.72 -15.39 -28.30
CA ALA A 511 30.28 -16.23 -27.24
C ALA A 511 29.16 -16.89 -26.41
N PRO A 512 29.39 -18.09 -25.82
CA PRO A 512 28.35 -18.90 -25.20
C PRO A 512 27.92 -18.36 -23.83
N VAL A 513 26.63 -18.48 -23.53
CA VAL A 513 26.02 -18.15 -22.24
C VAL A 513 26.66 -18.99 -21.13
N THR A 514 27.34 -18.33 -20.19
CA THR A 514 27.84 -18.96 -18.97
C THR A 514 26.75 -18.84 -17.90
N ALA A 515 26.39 -19.97 -17.28
CA ALA A 515 25.35 -20.06 -16.27
C ALA A 515 25.57 -19.09 -15.09
N ALA A 516 24.49 -18.44 -14.66
CA ALA A 516 24.47 -17.58 -13.48
C ALA A 516 24.96 -18.34 -12.24
N GLY A 517 25.84 -17.70 -11.46
CA GLY A 517 26.29 -18.22 -10.17
C GLY A 517 25.15 -18.31 -9.15
N PRO A 518 25.32 -19.10 -8.07
CA PRO A 518 24.29 -19.29 -7.06
C PRO A 518 23.87 -17.96 -6.41
N PRO A 519 22.59 -17.80 -6.06
CA PRO A 519 22.06 -16.56 -5.49
C PRO A 519 22.79 -16.17 -4.19
N ALA A 520 23.05 -14.87 -4.03
CA ALA A 520 23.68 -14.33 -2.83
C ALA A 520 22.85 -14.67 -1.58
N ALA A 521 23.52 -15.14 -0.52
CA ALA A 521 22.86 -15.55 0.71
C ALA A 521 22.01 -14.42 1.32
N ALA A 522 20.77 -14.77 1.69
CA ALA A 522 19.81 -13.87 2.33
C ALA A 522 20.35 -13.29 3.64
N LEU A 523 20.03 -12.02 3.91
CA LEU A 523 20.36 -11.39 5.20
C LEU A 523 19.52 -11.99 6.33
N PRO A 524 20.06 -12.12 7.56
CA PRO A 524 19.27 -12.55 8.71
C PRO A 524 18.22 -11.50 9.08
N ALA A 525 17.06 -11.99 9.55
CA ALA A 525 15.99 -11.13 10.03
C ALA A 525 16.44 -10.25 11.21
N PHE A 526 15.90 -9.03 11.31
CA PHE A 526 16.28 -8.04 12.34
C PHE A 526 16.24 -8.60 13.77
N ALA A 527 15.23 -9.41 14.11
CA ALA A 527 15.09 -10.04 15.42
C ALA A 527 16.20 -11.04 15.78
N GLN A 528 16.87 -11.61 14.76
CA GLN A 528 18.02 -12.50 14.95
C GLN A 528 19.30 -11.72 15.26
N VAL A 529 19.35 -10.42 14.89
CA VAL A 529 20.51 -9.55 15.04
C VAL A 529 20.37 -8.60 16.26
N VAL A 530 19.14 -8.24 16.61
CA VAL A 530 18.83 -7.23 17.64
C VAL A 530 17.84 -7.78 18.67
N GLN A 531 18.29 -7.89 19.93
CA GLN A 531 17.38 -8.16 21.04
C GLN A 531 16.95 -6.87 21.74
N LEU A 532 15.64 -6.64 21.77
CA LEU A 532 15.03 -5.51 22.46
C LEU A 532 14.28 -5.95 23.73
N PRO A 533 14.31 -5.15 24.82
CA PRO A 533 13.56 -5.45 26.04
C PRO A 533 12.05 -5.59 25.81
N SER A 534 11.36 -6.27 26.73
CA SER A 534 9.90 -6.46 26.67
C SER A 534 9.14 -5.13 26.85
N ALA A 535 8.05 -5.00 26.10
CA ALA A 535 7.12 -3.87 26.15
C ALA A 535 5.94 -4.08 27.13
N ARG A 536 5.89 -5.24 27.82
CA ARG A 536 4.67 -5.73 28.52
C ARG A 536 4.31 -5.01 29.84
N ARG A 537 5.13 -4.10 30.39
CA ARG A 537 4.79 -3.34 31.63
C ARG A 537 5.37 -1.94 31.66
N CYS A 538 4.60 -0.97 32.16
CA CYS A 538 5.09 0.39 32.33
C CYS A 538 5.97 0.52 33.59
N VAL A 539 7.22 0.97 33.41
CA VAL A 539 8.15 1.24 34.52
C VAL A 539 8.83 2.56 34.20
N SER A 540 8.62 3.61 35.02
CA SER A 540 9.05 4.99 34.75
C SER A 540 10.58 5.22 34.79
N ARG A 541 11.39 4.16 34.65
CA ARG A 541 12.85 4.16 34.92
C ARG A 541 13.74 3.81 33.71
N ARG A 542 13.25 3.80 32.48
CA ARG A 542 13.95 3.16 31.33
C ARG A 542 15.05 4.03 30.67
N SER A 543 16.24 4.01 31.26
CA SER A 543 17.48 4.01 30.48
C SER A 543 17.88 2.55 30.23
N PHE A 544 18.01 2.14 28.97
CA PHE A 544 18.43 0.78 28.64
C PHE A 544 19.47 0.80 27.52
N ARG A 545 20.34 -0.21 27.50
CA ARG A 545 21.32 -0.38 26.43
C ARG A 545 20.79 -1.40 25.43
N ILE A 546 20.76 -1.03 24.16
CA ILE A 546 20.55 -1.99 23.07
C ILE A 546 21.79 -2.88 23.01
N ARG A 547 21.58 -4.20 23.04
CA ARG A 547 22.62 -5.20 22.82
C ARG A 547 22.38 -5.85 21.47
N LEU A 548 23.30 -5.65 20.53
CA LEU A 548 23.28 -6.27 19.21
C LEU A 548 24.03 -7.60 19.30
N ARG A 549 23.35 -8.71 19.02
CA ARG A 549 23.96 -10.05 18.99
C ARG A 549 24.14 -10.43 17.53
N ILE A 550 25.35 -10.21 17.02
CA ILE A 550 25.67 -10.42 15.61
C ILE A 550 25.91 -11.93 15.38
N PRO A 551 25.12 -12.61 14.52
CA PRO A 551 25.36 -14.00 14.13
C PRO A 551 26.72 -14.17 13.44
N ARG A 552 27.31 -15.38 13.48
CA ARG A 552 28.55 -15.67 12.74
C ARG A 552 28.29 -15.54 11.24
N GLY A 553 29.13 -14.76 10.55
CA GLY A 553 29.04 -14.54 9.10
C GLY A 553 28.53 -13.16 8.68
N VAL A 554 28.06 -12.31 9.60
CA VAL A 554 27.59 -10.95 9.29
C VAL A 554 28.53 -9.92 9.91
N ALA A 555 29.26 -9.17 9.09
CA ALA A 555 30.06 -8.04 9.55
C ALA A 555 29.20 -6.77 9.53
N VAL A 556 28.95 -6.16 10.68
CA VAL A 556 28.20 -4.90 10.81
C VAL A 556 29.17 -3.72 10.88
N SER A 557 28.98 -2.71 10.03
CA SER A 557 29.86 -1.52 9.94
C SER A 557 29.38 -0.37 10.84
N SER A 558 28.07 -0.18 10.98
CA SER A 558 27.47 0.84 11.86
C SER A 558 26.04 0.53 12.29
N ALA A 559 25.61 1.16 13.39
CA ALA A 559 24.22 1.14 13.86
C ALA A 559 23.73 2.56 14.11
N THR A 560 22.59 2.91 13.52
CA THR A 560 21.87 4.17 13.72
C THR A 560 20.64 3.91 14.58
N VAL A 561 20.47 4.67 15.66
CA VAL A 561 19.32 4.58 16.56
C VAL A 561 18.52 5.89 16.52
N LEU A 562 17.23 5.78 16.21
CA LEU A 562 16.27 6.88 16.18
C LEU A 562 15.21 6.68 17.26
N VAL A 563 14.72 7.79 17.82
CA VAL A 563 13.54 7.83 18.72
C VAL A 563 12.57 8.87 18.16
N ASP A 564 11.38 8.45 17.75
CA ASP A 564 10.37 9.25 17.03
C ASP A 564 10.96 10.05 15.87
N GLY A 565 11.68 9.35 14.98
CA GLY A 565 12.28 9.97 13.79
C GLY A 565 13.51 10.85 14.07
N ARG A 566 13.80 11.19 15.33
CA ARG A 566 15.01 11.97 15.68
C ARG A 566 16.20 11.04 15.93
N ARG A 567 17.32 11.30 15.24
CA ARG A 567 18.57 10.53 15.37
C ARG A 567 19.20 10.76 16.74
N VAL A 568 19.20 9.73 17.59
CA VAL A 568 19.73 9.83 18.97
C VAL A 568 21.22 9.49 19.04
N LYS A 569 21.68 8.47 18.29
CA LYS A 569 23.12 8.14 18.22
C LYS A 569 23.47 7.26 17.02
N VAL A 570 24.69 7.44 16.51
CA VAL A 570 25.35 6.50 15.58
C VAL A 570 26.51 5.86 16.33
N VAL A 571 26.60 4.52 16.31
CA VAL A 571 27.71 3.77 16.91
C VAL A 571 28.43 3.00 15.81
N LYS A 572 29.76 3.08 15.78
CA LYS A 572 30.64 2.41 14.80
C LYS A 572 31.61 1.45 15.52
N GLY A 573 31.94 0.32 14.90
CA GLY A 573 32.94 -0.64 15.42
C GLY A 573 32.40 -2.00 15.88
N ARG A 574 33.29 -2.86 16.40
CA ARG A 574 33.01 -4.30 16.68
C ARG A 574 32.08 -4.58 17.88
N ARG A 575 31.86 -3.61 18.76
CA ARG A 575 30.95 -3.70 19.92
C ARG A 575 29.99 -2.52 19.92
N LEU A 576 28.81 -2.74 19.36
CA LEU A 576 27.79 -1.70 19.20
C LEU A 576 26.79 -1.77 20.36
N THR A 577 27.06 -1.03 21.44
CA THR A 577 26.09 -0.78 22.52
C THR A 577 25.64 0.68 22.48
N ALA A 578 24.36 0.92 22.22
CA ALA A 578 23.76 2.25 22.24
C ALA A 578 22.83 2.39 23.46
N PRO A 579 23.03 3.38 24.34
CA PRO A 579 22.04 3.71 25.36
C PRO A 579 20.83 4.41 24.70
N VAL A 580 19.64 3.85 24.89
CA VAL A 580 18.37 4.52 24.61
C VAL A 580 17.81 5.00 25.93
N ASP A 581 17.68 6.31 26.05
CA ASP A 581 17.16 6.94 27.25
C ASP A 581 15.79 7.55 26.97
N LEU A 582 14.76 6.95 27.54
CA LEU A 582 13.38 7.46 27.44
C LEU A 582 12.97 8.23 28.72
N ARG A 583 13.92 8.50 29.63
CA ARG A 583 13.65 9.27 30.85
C ARG A 583 13.31 10.72 30.51
N GLY A 584 12.30 11.28 31.19
CA GLY A 584 11.90 12.69 31.04
C GLY A 584 10.99 13.01 29.86
N LEU A 585 10.71 12.04 28.97
CA LEU A 585 9.74 12.19 27.89
C LEU A 585 8.30 12.23 28.44
N PRO A 586 7.39 13.05 27.85
CA PRO A 586 6.00 13.15 28.27
C PRO A 586 5.27 11.81 28.09
N LYS A 587 4.14 11.61 28.78
CA LYS A 587 3.28 10.42 28.62
C LYS A 587 2.88 10.29 27.14
N GLY A 588 3.27 9.18 26.50
CA GLY A 588 3.05 8.96 25.06
C GLY A 588 3.65 7.65 24.56
N ARG A 589 3.45 7.37 23.27
CA ARG A 589 4.09 6.27 22.54
C ARG A 589 5.34 6.83 21.85
N PHE A 590 6.46 6.12 21.97
CA PHE A 590 7.75 6.50 21.38
C PHE A 590 8.31 5.31 20.61
N THR A 591 8.56 5.49 19.32
CA THR A 591 9.09 4.46 18.43
C THR A 591 10.61 4.55 18.38
N VAL A 592 11.27 3.46 18.77
CA VAL A 592 12.72 3.31 18.63
C VAL A 592 12.99 2.53 17.34
N LYS A 593 13.54 3.19 16.31
CA LYS A 593 13.98 2.56 15.05
C LYS A 593 15.49 2.34 15.11
N ILE A 594 15.94 1.15 14.73
CA ILE A 594 17.36 0.80 14.65
C ILE A 594 17.65 0.33 13.24
N THR A 595 18.63 0.95 12.60
CA THR A 595 19.12 0.58 11.27
C THR A 595 20.58 0.16 11.39
N LEU A 596 20.91 -1.04 10.91
CA LEU A 596 22.25 -1.57 10.84
C LEU A 596 22.72 -1.54 9.38
N ALA A 597 23.93 -1.08 9.15
CA ALA A 597 24.61 -1.25 7.86
C ALA A 597 25.60 -2.41 7.96
N THR A 598 25.55 -3.35 7.02
CA THR A 598 26.51 -4.44 6.91
C THR A 598 27.75 -3.99 6.12
N ALA A 599 28.86 -4.72 6.25
CA ALA A 599 30.12 -4.37 5.60
C ALA A 599 30.09 -4.54 4.07
N ASP A 600 29.13 -5.30 3.55
CA ASP A 600 28.83 -5.49 2.13
C ASP A 600 27.78 -4.49 1.59
N GLY A 601 27.47 -3.43 2.34
CA GLY A 601 26.63 -2.32 1.89
C GLY A 601 25.12 -2.51 2.04
N ARG A 602 24.66 -3.68 2.49
CA ARG A 602 23.23 -3.95 2.74
C ARG A 602 22.77 -3.40 4.10
N THR A 603 21.47 -3.30 4.32
CA THR A 603 20.89 -2.75 5.55
C THR A 603 19.90 -3.69 6.22
N ILE A 604 19.94 -3.77 7.55
CA ILE A 604 18.99 -4.51 8.38
C ILE A 604 18.33 -3.52 9.33
N ALA A 605 17.02 -3.32 9.21
CA ALA A 605 16.28 -2.35 10.01
C ALA A 605 15.12 -2.99 10.78
N GLY A 606 14.73 -2.36 11.88
CA GLY A 606 13.56 -2.74 12.65
C GLY A 606 13.22 -1.72 13.72
N SER A 607 11.97 -1.74 14.18
CA SER A 607 11.46 -0.76 15.13
C SER A 607 10.71 -1.42 16.28
N ARG A 608 10.57 -0.69 17.39
CA ARG A 608 9.69 -1.09 18.50
C ARG A 608 9.13 0.15 19.19
N THR A 609 7.83 0.15 19.42
CA THR A 609 7.15 1.21 20.17
C THR A 609 7.16 0.94 21.67
N TYR A 610 7.50 1.96 22.46
CA TYR A 610 7.49 1.95 23.92
C TYR A 610 6.48 2.98 24.44
N ARG A 611 5.85 2.70 25.59
CA ARG A 611 4.95 3.63 26.27
C ARG A 611 5.65 4.27 27.48
N THR A 612 5.61 5.59 27.61
CA THR A 612 6.05 6.33 28.81
C THR A 612 4.82 6.70 29.65
N CYS A 613 4.90 6.60 30.98
CA CYS A 613 3.74 6.80 31.87
C CYS A 613 3.87 7.98 32.85
N ALA A 614 4.93 8.80 32.78
CA ALA A 614 5.16 9.89 33.73
C ALA A 614 4.74 11.27 33.17
N LYS A 615 4.11 12.11 34.01
CA LYS A 615 3.93 13.54 33.73
C LYS A 615 5.30 14.24 33.76
N LYS A 616 5.58 15.08 32.74
CA LYS A 616 6.77 15.94 32.67
C LYS A 616 6.86 16.82 33.92
N VAL A 617 7.86 16.62 34.77
CA VAL A 617 8.14 17.56 35.88
C VAL A 617 8.68 18.84 35.23
N LYS A 618 7.95 19.96 35.35
CA LYS A 618 8.45 21.27 34.91
C LYS A 618 9.75 21.58 35.66
N ALA A 619 10.81 21.90 34.93
CA ALA A 619 12.07 22.34 35.53
C ALA A 619 11.80 23.56 36.42
N ARG A 620 12.12 23.44 37.72
CA ARG A 620 12.07 24.58 38.65
C ARG A 620 13.03 25.64 38.11
N ARG A 621 12.48 26.80 37.75
CA ARG A 621 13.23 28.02 37.43
C ARG A 621 14.12 28.31 38.65
N ARG A 622 15.45 28.25 38.49
CA ARG A 622 16.38 28.76 39.50
C ARG A 622 16.20 30.28 39.53
N THR A 623 15.42 30.78 40.46
CA THR A 623 15.52 32.16 40.91
C THR A 623 16.47 32.16 42.10
N GLY A 624 17.62 32.80 41.94
CA GLY A 624 18.44 33.31 43.02
C GLY A 624 18.89 34.73 42.65
N PRO A 625 19.48 35.49 43.57
CA PRO A 625 19.73 35.16 44.99
C PRO A 625 18.52 35.43 45.90
#